data_AF-A0A7W4W632-F1
#
_entry.id   AF-A0A7W4W632-F1
#
_cell.length_a   1.000
_cell.length_b   1.000
_cell.length_c   1.000
_cell.angle_alpha   90.00
_cell.angle_beta   90.00
_cell.angle_gamma   90.00
#
_symmetry.space_group_name_H-M   'P 1'
#
loop_
_entity.id
_entity.type
_entity.pdbx_description
1 polymer ?
#
loop_
_entity_poly.entity_id
_entity_poly.type
_entity_poly.pdbx_seq_one_letter_code
_entity_poly.pdbx_strand_id
1 'polypeptide(L)'
;MKRRRRETETFGLSFLDAISCGFGAIVLLLVLTKIAEPTKQKDEGIGLQAMAEKLAAELPELDGKLDSLEQKLAEKGKRLAEAEQELASMRPEARALEAERADAQLEAEAAAAIENRLAIARQELTEEMKRLYGSGVRPQNQSVGGIPVDSEYIIFVIDTSGSMHGYAWPTVIKKLTETLDLYPKVKGLQIMNDMGDYMFSQYAGDWIPDTPGRRKAIISRMASWQPFSNSSPVEGITRAIRAFYSDDKKISIYVFGDEFTGNSIQAVLDTVERINPRGADGKPLVRIHAVGFPVQFTRSGIRPTGVQFSMLMRALCQRNGGTFVGLQTLEPR
;
A
#
# COMPACT_ATOMS: atom_id res chain seq x y z
N MET A 1 45.57 96.13 137.86
CA MET A 1 45.06 94.76 138.17
C MET A 1 44.74 94.03 136.87
N LYS A 2 45.13 92.75 136.79
CA LYS A 2 45.06 91.85 135.63
C LYS A 2 43.87 90.89 135.80
N ARG A 3 42.98 90.75 134.81
CA ARG A 3 42.10 89.57 134.54
C ARG A 3 41.02 89.93 133.50
N ARG A 4 40.61 89.14 132.51
CA ARG A 4 41.09 87.95 131.76
C ARG A 4 40.03 87.79 130.65
N ARG A 5 40.46 87.79 129.40
CA ARG A 5 39.64 87.52 128.20
C ARG A 5 38.97 86.13 128.36
N ARG A 6 37.65 86.01 128.14
CA ARG A 6 37.02 84.72 127.83
C ARG A 6 36.89 84.64 126.32
N GLU A 7 37.70 83.75 125.74
CA GLU A 7 37.57 83.30 124.37
C GLU A 7 36.31 82.41 124.29
N THR A 8 35.34 82.79 123.48
CA THR A 8 34.23 81.93 123.10
C THR A 8 34.65 81.14 121.86
N GLU A 9 34.89 79.85 122.06
CA GLU A 9 35.17 78.87 121.03
C GLU A 9 34.04 78.87 119.99
N THR A 10 34.36 79.35 118.79
CA THR A 10 33.44 79.50 117.65
C THR A 10 33.30 78.20 116.85
N PHE A 11 33.70 77.05 117.41
CA PHE A 11 33.94 75.80 116.68
C PHE A 11 32.90 74.68 116.89
N GLY A 12 31.82 74.91 117.65
CA GLY A 12 30.84 73.85 117.98
C GLY A 12 29.61 73.74 117.06
N LEU A 13 29.06 74.86 116.57
CA LEU A 13 27.73 74.86 115.91
C LEU A 13 27.77 74.69 114.39
N SER A 14 28.79 75.21 113.70
CA SER A 14 28.86 75.15 112.23
C SER A 14 29.46 73.84 111.70
N PHE A 15 30.24 73.12 112.51
CA PHE A 15 30.88 71.86 112.10
C PHE A 15 29.88 70.70 112.07
N LEU A 16 28.93 70.66 113.01
CA LEU A 16 27.90 69.63 113.04
C LEU A 16 26.99 69.72 111.81
N ASP A 17 26.62 70.94 111.40
CA ASP A 17 25.74 71.18 110.25
C ASP A 17 26.40 70.80 108.90
N ALA A 18 27.71 71.04 108.78
CA ALA A 18 28.49 70.63 107.60
C ALA A 18 28.64 69.11 107.51
N ILE A 19 28.82 68.41 108.64
CA ILE A 19 28.90 66.94 108.65
C ILE A 19 27.53 66.32 108.37
N SER A 20 26.44 66.85 108.93
CA SER A 20 25.09 66.33 108.65
C SER A 20 24.67 66.55 107.20
N CYS A 21 25.05 67.68 106.58
CA CYS A 21 24.84 67.91 105.15
C CYS A 21 25.67 66.95 104.28
N GLY A 22 26.96 66.77 104.59
CA GLY A 22 27.84 65.85 103.86
C GLY A 22 27.41 64.40 103.97
N PHE A 23 26.99 63.97 105.17
CA PHE A 23 26.47 62.63 105.39
C PHE A 23 25.13 62.40 104.66
N GLY A 24 24.24 63.40 104.67
CA GLY A 24 22.99 63.35 103.91
C GLY A 24 23.22 63.20 102.41
N ALA A 25 24.21 63.91 101.84
CA ALA A 25 24.57 63.81 100.43
C ALA A 25 25.11 62.41 100.06
N ILE A 26 25.93 61.81 100.93
CA ILE A 26 26.47 60.45 100.73
C ILE A 26 25.34 59.42 100.80
N VAL A 27 24.41 59.54 101.75
CA VAL A 27 23.24 58.65 101.85
C VAL A 27 22.36 58.76 100.61
N LEU A 28 22.11 59.97 100.11
CA LEU A 28 21.37 60.21 98.87
C LEU A 28 22.05 59.58 97.64
N LEU A 29 23.37 59.72 97.53
CA LEU A 29 24.17 59.09 96.48
C LEU A 29 24.10 57.55 96.56
N LEU A 30 24.14 56.99 97.77
CA LEU A 30 24.05 55.55 97.97
C LEU A 30 22.66 55.00 97.61
N VAL A 31 21.60 55.76 97.93
CA VAL A 31 20.23 55.41 97.56
C VAL A 31 20.03 55.53 96.04
N LEU A 32 20.51 56.59 95.41
CA LEU A 32 20.45 56.76 93.95
C LEU A 32 21.26 55.70 93.20
N THR A 33 22.45 55.34 93.69
CA THR A 33 23.27 54.27 93.08
C THR A 33 22.72 52.88 93.31
N LYS A 34 21.98 52.63 94.41
CA LYS A 34 21.25 51.37 94.61
C LYS A 34 19.98 51.26 93.76
N ILE A 35 19.40 52.37 93.30
CA ILE A 35 18.24 52.39 92.40
C ILE A 35 18.67 52.30 90.93
N ALA A 36 19.89 52.72 90.61
CA ALA A 36 20.49 52.55 89.29
C ALA A 36 21.23 51.20 89.22
N GLU A 37 20.50 50.08 89.13
CA GLU A 37 21.09 48.88 88.55
C GLU A 37 21.60 49.23 87.15
N PRO A 38 22.85 48.88 86.79
CA PRO A 38 23.26 49.00 85.41
C PRO A 38 22.38 48.02 84.65
N THR A 39 21.40 48.53 83.90
CA THR A 39 20.75 47.76 82.86
C THR A 39 21.88 47.31 81.96
N LYS A 40 22.32 46.06 82.16
CA LYS A 40 23.06 45.33 81.14
C LYS A 40 22.14 45.39 79.95
N GLN A 41 22.44 46.29 79.02
CA GLN A 41 21.93 46.26 77.69
C GLN A 41 22.51 44.96 77.13
N LYS A 42 21.83 43.85 77.39
CA LYS A 42 21.92 42.70 76.52
C LYS A 42 21.42 43.28 75.20
N ASP A 43 22.35 43.44 74.29
CA ASP A 43 22.01 43.45 72.88
C ASP A 43 21.45 42.05 72.59
N GLU A 44 20.21 41.81 73.04
CA GLU A 44 19.49 40.60 72.75
C GLU A 44 19.27 40.64 71.24
N GLY A 45 19.75 39.61 70.55
CA GLY A 45 19.49 39.36 69.13
C GLY A 45 18.00 39.09 68.86
N ILE A 46 17.12 40.01 69.26
CA ILE A 46 15.66 39.91 69.22
C ILE A 46 15.17 39.85 67.76
N GLY A 47 15.97 40.30 66.80
CA GLY A 47 15.70 40.11 65.37
C GLY A 47 16.28 38.82 64.78
N LEU A 48 17.48 38.41 65.20
CA LEU A 48 18.22 37.30 64.58
C LEU A 48 17.68 35.94 65.01
N GLN A 49 17.28 35.76 66.28
CA GLN A 49 16.65 34.52 66.74
C GLN A 49 15.29 34.30 66.05
N ALA A 50 14.46 35.34 65.99
CA ALA A 50 13.14 35.27 65.34
C ALA A 50 13.27 35.06 63.81
N MET A 51 14.26 35.68 63.16
CA MET A 51 14.58 35.39 61.76
C MET A 51 15.10 33.95 61.58
N ALA A 52 15.96 33.46 62.47
CA ALA A 52 16.48 32.09 62.40
C ALA A 52 15.37 31.05 62.60
N GLU A 53 14.44 31.27 63.53
CA GLU A 53 13.26 30.42 63.73
C GLU A 53 12.32 30.45 62.52
N LYS A 54 12.10 31.63 61.92
CA LYS A 54 11.30 31.75 60.70
C LYS A 54 11.93 31.03 59.52
N LEU A 55 13.24 31.21 59.28
CA LEU A 55 13.96 30.49 58.24
C LEU A 55 13.96 28.98 58.53
N ALA A 56 14.14 28.55 59.78
CA ALA A 56 14.08 27.15 60.16
C ALA A 56 12.69 26.52 59.94
N ALA A 57 11.62 27.32 60.08
CA ALA A 57 10.26 26.88 59.79
C ALA A 57 9.95 26.81 58.27
N GLU A 58 10.62 27.61 57.44
CA GLU A 58 10.47 27.61 55.98
C GLU A 58 11.28 26.49 55.29
N LEU A 59 12.37 26.00 55.91
CA LEU A 59 13.23 24.93 55.38
C LEU A 59 12.46 23.63 55.05
N PRO A 60 11.62 23.06 55.94
CA PRO A 60 10.86 21.84 55.63
C PRO A 60 9.88 21.99 54.47
N GLU A 61 9.31 23.19 54.28
CA GLU A 61 8.41 23.45 53.16
C GLU A 61 9.17 23.53 51.83
N LEU A 62 10.37 24.14 51.85
CA LEU A 62 11.27 24.19 50.71
C LEU A 62 11.81 22.81 50.35
N ASP A 63 12.22 22.01 51.34
CA ASP A 63 12.68 20.62 51.14
C ASP A 63 11.56 19.77 50.54
N GLY A 64 10.33 19.87 51.08
CA GLY A 64 9.18 19.16 50.51
C GLY A 64 8.85 19.59 49.08
N LYS A 65 9.02 20.88 48.74
CA LYS A 65 8.89 21.35 47.36
C LYS A 65 9.99 20.79 46.46
N LEU A 66 11.23 20.72 46.94
CA LEU A 66 12.38 20.20 46.21
C LEU A 66 12.21 18.70 45.93
N ASP A 67 11.83 17.91 46.93
CA ASP A 67 11.50 16.49 46.78
C ASP A 67 10.39 16.27 45.74
N SER A 68 9.33 17.09 45.79
CA SER A 68 8.23 17.01 44.83
C SER A 68 8.67 17.35 43.40
N LEU A 69 9.61 18.28 43.24
CA LEU A 69 10.18 18.68 41.95
C LEU A 69 11.12 17.61 41.42
N GLU A 70 11.95 17.01 42.27
CA GLU A 70 12.82 15.89 41.90
C GLU A 70 12.01 14.67 41.45
N GLN A 71 10.92 14.33 42.15
CA GLN A 71 10.01 13.27 41.74
C GLN A 71 9.36 13.56 40.38
N LYS A 72 8.86 14.79 40.17
CA LYS A 72 8.29 15.20 38.88
C LYS A 72 9.32 15.19 37.76
N LEU A 73 10.57 15.58 38.04
CA LEU A 73 11.65 15.56 37.08
C LEU A 73 12.02 14.12 36.69
N ALA A 74 12.09 13.22 37.66
CA ALA A 74 12.32 11.80 37.43
C ALA A 74 11.19 11.16 36.60
N GLU A 75 9.93 11.46 36.92
CA GLU A 75 8.77 10.97 36.16
C GLU A 75 8.79 11.50 34.71
N LYS A 76 9.08 12.79 34.52
CA LYS A 76 9.23 13.37 33.17
C LYS A 76 10.40 12.76 32.41
N GLY A 77 11.53 12.50 33.08
CA GLY A 77 12.69 11.83 32.48
C GLY A 77 12.33 10.42 32.00
N LYS A 78 11.56 9.66 32.80
CA LYS A 78 11.07 8.34 32.40
C LYS A 78 10.14 8.41 31.19
N ARG A 79 9.17 9.33 31.18
CA ARG A 79 8.27 9.52 30.03
C ARG A 79 9.01 9.96 28.77
N LEU A 80 10.06 10.79 28.91
CA LEU A 80 10.89 11.19 27.78
C LEU A 80 11.66 10.00 27.21
N ALA A 81 12.26 9.17 28.06
CA ALA A 81 12.96 7.97 27.64
C ALA A 81 12.03 6.96 26.94
N GLU A 82 10.81 6.76 27.46
CA GLU A 82 9.77 5.93 26.83
C GLU A 82 9.38 6.47 25.43
N ALA A 83 9.15 7.78 25.32
CA ALA A 83 8.82 8.41 24.04
C ALA A 83 9.98 8.35 23.02
N GLU A 84 11.23 8.51 23.47
CA GLU A 84 12.41 8.37 22.62
C GLU A 84 12.58 6.93 22.11
N GLN A 85 12.30 5.94 22.96
CA GLN A 85 12.32 4.52 22.58
C GLN A 85 11.22 4.19 21.57
N GLU A 86 10.01 4.72 21.77
CA GLU A 86 8.90 4.57 20.83
C GLU A 86 9.25 5.20 19.48
N LEU A 87 9.77 6.44 19.47
CA LEU A 87 10.22 7.11 18.25
C LEU A 87 11.34 6.34 17.53
N ALA A 88 12.28 5.75 18.29
CA ALA A 88 13.35 4.92 17.73
C ALA A 88 12.82 3.64 17.09
N SER A 89 11.73 3.06 17.63
CA SER A 89 11.09 1.86 17.08
C SER A 89 10.28 2.12 15.80
N MET A 90 9.69 3.31 15.66
CA MET A 90 8.90 3.70 14.48
C MET A 90 9.75 4.18 13.29
N ARG A 91 10.97 4.69 13.53
CA ARG A 91 11.87 5.18 12.48
C ARG A 91 12.22 4.15 11.39
N PRO A 92 12.54 2.88 11.70
CA PRO A 92 12.79 1.85 10.70
C PRO A 92 11.58 1.57 9.82
N GLU A 93 10.39 1.49 10.41
CA GLU A 93 9.13 1.25 9.69
C GLU A 93 8.80 2.40 8.75
N ALA A 94 8.94 3.65 9.21
CA ALA A 94 8.78 4.83 8.37
C ALA A 94 9.76 4.84 7.18
N ARG A 95 11.03 4.49 7.40
CA ARG A 95 12.03 4.38 6.33
C ARG A 95 11.73 3.26 5.35
N ALA A 96 11.23 2.12 5.83
CA ALA A 96 10.83 1.01 4.97
C ALA A 96 9.65 1.41 4.07
N LEU A 97 8.66 2.11 4.62
CA LEU A 97 7.51 2.61 3.89
C LEU A 97 7.88 3.69 2.86
N GLU A 98 8.84 4.56 3.20
CA GLU A 98 9.40 5.54 2.25
C GLU A 98 10.14 4.87 1.10
N ALA A 99 10.94 3.83 1.38
CA ALA A 99 11.63 3.05 0.35
C ALA A 99 10.64 2.31 -0.56
N GLU A 100 9.62 1.67 0.01
CA GLU A 100 8.56 0.99 -0.76
C GLU A 100 7.80 1.97 -1.66
N ARG A 101 7.51 3.19 -1.19
CA ARG A 101 6.91 4.25 -2.01
C ARG A 101 7.83 4.72 -3.14
N ALA A 102 9.12 4.85 -2.88
CA ALA A 102 10.10 5.24 -3.89
C ALA A 102 10.21 4.17 -4.99
N ASP A 103 10.24 2.89 -4.61
CA ASP A 103 10.26 1.77 -5.55
C ASP A 103 8.97 1.71 -6.37
N ALA A 104 7.80 1.85 -5.73
CA ALA A 104 6.52 1.89 -6.43
C ALA A 104 6.42 3.06 -7.42
N GLN A 105 7.02 4.22 -7.09
CA GLN A 105 7.06 5.38 -7.97
C GLN A 105 7.99 5.15 -9.17
N LEU A 106 9.16 4.54 -8.96
CA LEU A 106 10.06 4.14 -10.03
C LEU A 106 9.41 3.11 -10.98
N GLU A 107 8.67 2.14 -10.45
CA GLU A 107 7.92 1.19 -11.27
C GLU A 107 6.81 1.87 -12.08
N ALA A 108 6.08 2.81 -11.49
CA ALA A 108 5.05 3.58 -12.19
C ALA A 108 5.65 4.44 -13.33
N GLU A 109 6.80 5.08 -13.09
CA GLU A 109 7.53 5.84 -14.12
C GLU A 109 8.04 4.94 -15.25
N ALA A 110 8.56 3.75 -14.93
CA ALA A 110 8.97 2.76 -15.91
C ALA A 110 7.77 2.26 -16.75
N ALA A 111 6.62 2.01 -16.12
CA ALA A 111 5.38 1.63 -16.80
C ALA A 111 4.90 2.73 -17.75
N ALA A 112 4.91 3.99 -17.32
CA ALA A 112 4.55 5.14 -18.16
C ALA A 112 5.52 5.32 -19.34
N ALA A 113 6.82 5.08 -19.14
CA ALA A 113 7.81 5.10 -20.22
C ALA A 113 7.57 3.98 -21.26
N ILE A 114 7.20 2.78 -20.79
CA ILE A 114 6.82 1.65 -21.66
C ILE A 114 5.55 1.98 -22.45
N GLU A 115 4.55 2.57 -21.79
CA GLU A 115 3.31 3.00 -22.43
C GLU A 115 3.56 4.05 -23.52
N ASN A 116 4.40 5.05 -23.26
CA ASN A 116 4.80 6.04 -24.25
C ASN A 116 5.54 5.41 -25.44
N ARG A 117 6.49 4.50 -25.19
CA ARG A 117 7.18 3.77 -26.28
C ARG A 117 6.20 2.94 -27.11
N LEU A 118 5.22 2.31 -26.47
CA LEU A 118 4.17 1.55 -27.15
C LEU A 118 3.26 2.47 -27.96
N ALA A 119 2.91 3.64 -27.45
CA ALA A 119 2.12 4.64 -28.16
C ALA A 119 2.86 5.15 -29.41
N ILE A 120 4.16 5.43 -29.31
CA ILE A 120 5.02 5.82 -30.44
C ILE A 120 5.07 4.69 -31.47
N ALA A 121 5.35 3.45 -31.06
CA ALA A 121 5.38 2.29 -31.96
C ALA A 121 4.02 2.06 -32.67
N ARG A 122 2.89 2.35 -31.99
CA ARG A 122 1.56 2.30 -32.61
C ARG A 122 1.35 3.41 -33.65
N GLN A 123 1.84 4.62 -33.40
CA GLN A 123 1.78 5.72 -34.37
C GLN A 123 2.63 5.40 -35.59
N GLU A 124 3.87 4.92 -35.39
CA GLU A 124 4.75 4.49 -36.48
C GLU A 124 4.09 3.38 -37.32
N LEU A 125 3.52 2.35 -36.68
CA LEU A 125 2.81 1.28 -37.38
C LEU A 125 1.57 1.79 -38.13
N THR A 126 0.88 2.79 -37.58
CA THR A 126 -0.31 3.40 -38.21
C THR A 126 0.09 4.21 -39.45
N GLU A 127 1.17 4.98 -39.38
CA GLU A 127 1.68 5.75 -40.51
C GLU A 127 2.30 4.83 -41.58
N GLU A 128 3.01 3.78 -41.17
CA GLU A 128 3.48 2.70 -42.05
C GLU A 128 2.31 2.04 -42.78
N MET A 129 1.23 1.70 -42.07
CA MET A 129 0.01 1.15 -42.68
C MET A 129 -0.66 2.14 -43.63
N LYS A 130 -0.84 3.41 -43.23
CA LYS A 130 -1.41 4.46 -44.11
C LYS A 130 -0.59 4.62 -45.39
N ARG A 131 0.74 4.60 -45.29
CA ARG A 131 1.66 4.62 -46.44
C ARG A 131 1.48 3.40 -47.33
N LEU A 132 1.38 2.20 -46.76
CA LEU A 132 1.12 0.96 -47.50
C LEU A 132 -0.23 1.02 -48.22
N TYR A 133 -1.31 1.47 -47.55
CA TYR A 133 -2.63 1.66 -48.15
C TYR A 133 -2.64 2.73 -49.26
N GLY A 134 -1.88 3.82 -49.11
CA GLY A 134 -1.74 4.88 -50.12
C GLY A 134 -0.92 4.46 -51.35
N SER A 135 0.02 3.53 -51.18
CA SER A 135 0.84 2.98 -52.26
C SER A 135 0.14 1.95 -53.15
N GLY A 136 -1.16 1.67 -52.91
CA GLY A 136 -1.93 0.70 -53.69
C GLY A 136 -1.56 -0.77 -53.40
N VAL A 137 -0.67 -1.02 -52.44
CA VAL A 137 -0.44 -2.36 -51.89
C VAL A 137 -1.65 -2.73 -51.04
N ARG A 138 -2.68 -3.24 -51.71
CA ARG A 138 -3.76 -3.97 -51.04
C ARG A 138 -3.10 -5.19 -50.38
N PRO A 139 -3.22 -5.39 -49.06
CA PRO A 139 -2.89 -6.67 -48.47
C PRO A 139 -3.68 -7.72 -49.26
N GLN A 140 -2.95 -8.57 -49.96
CA GLN A 140 -3.52 -9.69 -50.70
C GLN A 140 -3.87 -10.76 -49.66
N ASN A 141 -4.85 -10.44 -48.81
CA ASN A 141 -5.54 -11.33 -47.88
C ASN A 141 -6.70 -10.50 -47.29
N GLN A 142 -7.93 -10.94 -47.56
CA GLN A 142 -9.13 -10.40 -46.94
C GLN A 142 -9.07 -10.73 -45.43
N SER A 143 -8.50 -9.82 -44.66
CA SER A 143 -8.45 -9.90 -43.21
C SER A 143 -9.22 -8.73 -42.62
N VAL A 144 -10.34 -9.00 -41.97
CA VAL A 144 -11.05 -8.00 -41.16
C VAL A 144 -10.41 -8.03 -39.77
N GLY A 145 -9.75 -6.95 -39.36
CA GLY A 145 -9.13 -6.86 -38.03
C GLY A 145 -7.93 -7.80 -37.80
N GLY A 146 -7.24 -8.23 -38.87
CA GLY A 146 -6.11 -9.16 -38.77
C GLY A 146 -6.50 -10.64 -38.67
N ILE A 147 -7.79 -10.99 -38.79
CA ILE A 147 -8.26 -12.37 -38.82
C ILE A 147 -8.52 -12.78 -40.28
N PRO A 148 -7.81 -13.79 -40.84
CA PRO A 148 -8.04 -14.27 -42.20
C PRO A 148 -9.40 -14.99 -42.31
N VAL A 149 -10.18 -14.61 -43.33
CA VAL A 149 -11.57 -15.08 -43.52
C VAL A 149 -11.66 -16.43 -44.24
N ASP A 150 -10.53 -17.06 -44.59
CA ASP A 150 -10.47 -18.31 -45.38
C ASP A 150 -10.53 -19.61 -44.55
N SER A 151 -10.97 -19.54 -43.29
CA SER A 151 -11.07 -20.71 -42.41
C SER A 151 -12.30 -21.54 -42.74
N GLU A 152 -12.12 -22.83 -42.99
CA GLU A 152 -13.24 -23.73 -43.34
C GLU A 152 -13.80 -24.46 -42.12
N TYR A 153 -12.98 -24.65 -41.08
CA TYR A 153 -13.36 -25.34 -39.85
C TYR A 153 -12.97 -24.49 -38.65
N ILE A 154 -13.88 -24.38 -37.67
CA ILE A 154 -13.68 -23.53 -36.48
C ILE A 154 -13.87 -24.35 -35.21
N ILE A 155 -12.94 -24.21 -34.27
CA ILE A 155 -13.03 -24.77 -32.92
C ILE A 155 -12.97 -23.63 -31.92
N PHE A 156 -13.94 -23.56 -31.01
CA PHE A 156 -13.88 -22.67 -29.84
C PHE A 156 -13.37 -23.45 -28.63
N VAL A 157 -12.32 -22.92 -27.99
CA VAL A 157 -11.80 -23.36 -26.70
C VAL A 157 -12.12 -22.25 -25.70
N ILE A 158 -13.05 -22.51 -24.78
CA ILE A 158 -13.62 -21.48 -23.91
C ILE A 158 -13.26 -21.78 -22.46
N ASP A 159 -12.66 -20.81 -21.77
CA ASP A 159 -12.49 -20.82 -20.34
C ASP A 159 -13.87 -20.71 -19.65
N THR A 160 -14.24 -21.75 -18.89
CA THR A 160 -15.50 -21.85 -18.16
C THR A 160 -15.30 -21.69 -16.65
N SER A 161 -14.21 -21.00 -16.25
CA SER A 161 -13.91 -20.71 -14.86
C SER A 161 -14.94 -19.76 -14.23
N GLY A 162 -14.94 -19.72 -12.90
CA GLY A 162 -15.85 -18.87 -12.14
C GLY A 162 -15.67 -17.37 -12.39
N SER A 163 -14.46 -16.91 -12.73
CA SER A 163 -14.21 -15.51 -13.10
C SER A 163 -14.86 -15.17 -14.44
N MET A 164 -14.71 -16.04 -15.43
CA MET A 164 -15.37 -15.90 -16.72
C MET A 164 -16.89 -15.89 -16.57
N HIS A 165 -17.46 -16.86 -15.84
CA HIS A 165 -18.91 -16.91 -15.61
C HIS A 165 -19.46 -15.72 -14.81
N GLY A 166 -18.73 -15.29 -13.79
CA GLY A 166 -19.16 -14.24 -12.87
C GLY A 166 -19.16 -12.84 -13.50
N TYR A 167 -18.27 -12.57 -14.47
CA TYR A 167 -18.04 -11.21 -14.95
C TYR A 167 -18.08 -11.06 -16.48
N ALA A 168 -17.60 -12.05 -17.24
CA ALA A 168 -17.39 -11.92 -18.69
C ALA A 168 -18.39 -12.71 -19.55
N TRP A 169 -19.18 -13.61 -18.96
CA TRP A 169 -20.01 -14.56 -19.72
C TRP A 169 -20.94 -13.95 -20.76
N PRO A 170 -21.65 -12.84 -20.47
CA PRO A 170 -22.46 -12.17 -21.50
C PRO A 170 -21.60 -11.70 -22.69
N THR A 171 -20.41 -11.18 -22.42
CA THR A 171 -19.45 -10.71 -23.42
C THR A 171 -18.84 -11.88 -24.20
N VAL A 172 -18.59 -13.01 -23.55
CA VAL A 172 -18.15 -14.27 -24.20
C VAL A 172 -19.19 -14.72 -25.23
N ILE A 173 -20.47 -14.80 -24.83
CA ILE A 173 -21.57 -15.19 -25.72
C ILE A 173 -21.67 -14.20 -26.90
N LYS A 174 -21.58 -12.89 -26.64
CA LYS A 174 -21.60 -11.85 -27.68
C LYS A 174 -20.44 -12.05 -28.67
N LYS A 175 -19.20 -12.20 -28.18
CA LYS A 175 -18.01 -12.35 -29.02
C LYS A 175 -18.00 -13.65 -29.81
N LEU A 176 -18.51 -14.74 -29.23
CA LEU A 176 -18.70 -16.00 -29.95
C LEU A 176 -19.72 -15.82 -31.08
N THR A 177 -20.84 -15.15 -30.80
CA THR A 177 -21.88 -14.86 -31.80
C THR A 177 -21.33 -14.00 -32.94
N GLU A 178 -20.64 -12.90 -32.61
CA GLU A 178 -19.96 -12.04 -33.60
C GLU A 178 -18.95 -12.84 -34.44
N THR A 179 -18.18 -13.73 -33.81
CA THR A 179 -17.22 -14.58 -34.53
C THR A 179 -17.94 -15.52 -35.49
N LEU A 180 -19.01 -16.19 -35.06
CA LEU A 180 -19.80 -17.05 -35.94
C LEU A 180 -20.42 -16.26 -37.11
N ASP A 181 -20.89 -15.03 -36.87
CA ASP A 181 -21.51 -14.17 -37.89
C ASP A 181 -20.50 -13.67 -38.94
N LEU A 182 -19.23 -13.47 -38.56
CA LEU A 182 -18.14 -13.15 -39.50
C LEU A 182 -17.87 -14.29 -40.50
N TYR A 183 -18.18 -15.53 -40.14
CA TYR A 183 -18.00 -16.71 -40.98
C TYR A 183 -19.36 -17.31 -41.37
N PRO A 184 -20.08 -16.71 -42.34
CA PRO A 184 -21.44 -17.15 -42.69
C PRO A 184 -21.50 -18.56 -43.30
N LYS A 185 -20.36 -19.12 -43.73
CA LYS A 185 -20.24 -20.49 -44.24
C LYS A 185 -18.96 -21.14 -43.73
N VAL A 186 -19.09 -22.07 -42.79
CA VAL A 186 -18.01 -23.01 -42.44
C VAL A 186 -18.47 -24.44 -42.65
N LYS A 187 -17.54 -25.36 -42.90
CA LYS A 187 -17.83 -26.78 -43.11
C LYS A 187 -18.08 -27.52 -41.80
N GLY A 188 -17.49 -27.06 -40.69
CA GLY A 188 -17.64 -27.68 -39.39
C GLY A 188 -17.31 -26.75 -38.23
N LEU A 189 -18.02 -26.95 -37.13
CA LEU A 189 -17.84 -26.26 -35.86
C LEU A 189 -17.50 -27.25 -34.75
N GLN A 190 -16.77 -26.81 -33.74
CA GLN A 190 -16.65 -27.52 -32.48
C GLN A 190 -16.52 -26.52 -31.33
N ILE A 191 -17.06 -26.87 -30.16
CA ILE A 191 -16.97 -26.06 -28.95
C ILE A 191 -16.56 -26.97 -27.80
N MET A 192 -15.47 -26.62 -27.12
CA MET A 192 -14.96 -27.32 -25.95
C MET A 192 -14.44 -26.34 -24.91
N ASN A 193 -14.35 -26.76 -23.65
CA ASN A 193 -13.75 -25.93 -22.62
C ASN A 193 -12.21 -25.96 -22.70
N ASP A 194 -11.58 -25.18 -21.85
CA ASP A 194 -10.13 -25.09 -21.64
C ASP A 194 -9.47 -26.42 -21.26
N MET A 195 -10.21 -27.39 -20.72
CA MET A 195 -9.73 -28.76 -20.45
C MET A 195 -10.00 -29.76 -21.60
N GLY A 196 -10.75 -29.35 -22.62
CA GLY A 196 -11.10 -30.19 -23.77
C GLY A 196 -12.38 -31.03 -23.61
N ASP A 197 -13.25 -30.68 -22.68
CA ASP A 197 -14.61 -31.22 -22.59
C ASP A 197 -15.51 -30.59 -23.64
N TYR A 198 -16.13 -31.43 -24.47
CA TYR A 198 -17.03 -31.00 -25.54
C TYR A 198 -18.34 -30.45 -24.98
N MET A 199 -18.83 -29.35 -25.56
CA MET A 199 -20.16 -28.81 -25.24
C MET A 199 -21.28 -29.82 -25.57
N PHE A 200 -21.12 -30.52 -26.69
CA PHE A 200 -22.01 -31.58 -27.15
C PHE A 200 -21.22 -32.88 -27.23
N SER A 201 -21.27 -33.68 -26.18
CA SER A 201 -20.49 -34.93 -26.06
C SER A 201 -20.78 -35.93 -27.17
N GLN A 202 -21.96 -35.89 -27.79
CA GLN A 202 -22.31 -36.72 -28.95
C GLN A 202 -21.52 -36.38 -30.23
N TYR A 203 -20.82 -35.25 -30.25
CA TYR A 203 -19.90 -34.84 -31.32
C TYR A 203 -18.43 -34.90 -30.86
N ALA A 204 -18.11 -35.68 -29.82
CA ALA A 204 -16.73 -35.82 -29.37
C ALA A 204 -15.86 -36.43 -30.48
N GLY A 205 -14.84 -35.69 -30.93
CA GLY A 205 -13.97 -36.09 -32.05
C GLY A 205 -14.55 -35.85 -33.43
N ASP A 206 -15.81 -35.42 -33.54
CA ASP A 206 -16.50 -35.16 -34.81
C ASP A 206 -16.80 -33.68 -34.98
N TRP A 207 -16.97 -33.25 -36.24
CA TRP A 207 -17.37 -31.88 -36.56
C TRP A 207 -18.89 -31.72 -36.42
N ILE A 208 -19.31 -30.66 -35.74
CA ILE A 208 -20.72 -30.23 -35.73
C ILE A 208 -21.00 -29.56 -37.09
N PRO A 209 -21.99 -30.05 -37.87
CA PRO A 209 -22.36 -29.42 -39.14
C PRO A 209 -22.86 -27.99 -38.92
N ASP A 210 -22.37 -27.06 -39.74
CA ASP A 210 -22.77 -25.65 -39.65
C ASP A 210 -24.17 -25.43 -40.24
N THR A 211 -25.15 -25.24 -39.36
CA THR A 211 -26.52 -24.92 -39.76
C THR A 211 -27.10 -23.85 -38.82
N PRO A 212 -28.06 -23.04 -39.27
CA PRO A 212 -28.71 -22.05 -38.41
C PRO A 212 -29.29 -22.65 -37.12
N GLY A 213 -29.85 -23.87 -37.20
CA GLY A 213 -30.36 -24.59 -36.03
C GLY A 213 -29.27 -25.00 -35.04
N ARG A 214 -28.11 -25.49 -35.54
CA ARG A 214 -26.97 -25.84 -34.68
C ARG A 214 -26.33 -24.62 -34.04
N ARG A 215 -26.18 -23.51 -34.77
CA ARG A 215 -25.68 -22.24 -34.20
C ARG A 215 -26.58 -21.73 -33.08
N LYS A 216 -27.91 -21.74 -33.28
CA LYS A 216 -28.87 -21.40 -32.21
C LYS A 216 -28.72 -22.32 -31.00
N ALA A 217 -28.59 -23.63 -31.22
CA ALA A 217 -28.40 -24.59 -30.13
C ALA A 217 -27.10 -24.35 -29.35
N ILE A 218 -26.00 -24.01 -30.02
CA ILE A 218 -24.72 -23.63 -29.40
C ILE A 218 -24.93 -22.40 -28.48
N ILE A 219 -25.52 -21.33 -29.02
CA ILE A 219 -25.75 -20.09 -28.27
C ILE A 219 -26.70 -20.33 -27.09
N SER A 220 -27.77 -21.10 -27.27
CA SER A 220 -28.69 -21.45 -26.18
C SER A 220 -28.00 -22.30 -25.11
N ARG A 221 -27.12 -23.23 -25.50
CA ARG A 221 -26.39 -24.08 -24.56
C ARG A 221 -25.39 -23.29 -23.74
N MET A 222 -24.71 -22.31 -24.33
CA MET A 222 -23.77 -21.41 -23.64
C MET A 222 -24.38 -20.78 -22.39
N ALA A 223 -25.68 -20.45 -22.37
CA ALA A 223 -26.32 -19.84 -21.21
C ALA A 223 -26.24 -20.68 -19.91
N SER A 224 -26.13 -22.00 -20.03
CA SER A 224 -26.14 -22.96 -18.90
C SER A 224 -24.91 -23.87 -18.87
N TRP A 225 -23.97 -23.69 -19.78
CA TRP A 225 -22.82 -24.57 -19.91
C TRP A 225 -21.69 -24.11 -18.99
N GLN A 226 -21.47 -24.88 -17.92
CA GLN A 226 -20.48 -24.60 -16.86
C GLN A 226 -19.71 -25.87 -16.47
N PRO A 227 -18.99 -26.52 -17.41
CA PRO A 227 -18.10 -27.61 -17.05
C PRO A 227 -16.98 -27.09 -16.14
N PHE A 228 -16.36 -28.00 -15.37
CA PHE A 228 -15.19 -27.66 -14.56
C PHE A 228 -14.08 -27.06 -15.45
N SER A 229 -13.26 -26.16 -14.89
CA SER A 229 -12.17 -25.47 -15.59
C SER A 229 -11.05 -25.20 -14.60
N ASN A 230 -9.81 -25.32 -15.06
CA ASN A 230 -8.59 -25.03 -14.30
C ASN A 230 -7.93 -23.70 -14.73
N SER A 231 -8.61 -22.89 -15.56
CA SER A 231 -8.12 -21.62 -16.11
C SER A 231 -6.80 -21.80 -16.88
N SER A 232 -6.68 -22.91 -17.62
CA SER A 232 -5.53 -23.21 -18.48
C SER A 232 -6.02 -23.66 -19.86
N PRO A 233 -5.77 -22.87 -20.92
CA PRO A 233 -6.23 -23.23 -22.26
C PRO A 233 -5.37 -24.31 -22.94
N VAL A 234 -4.29 -24.77 -22.30
CA VAL A 234 -3.27 -25.64 -22.90
C VAL A 234 -3.86 -27.00 -23.27
N GLU A 235 -4.62 -27.58 -22.35
CA GLU A 235 -5.23 -28.89 -22.49
C GLU A 235 -6.26 -28.91 -23.62
N GLY A 236 -7.12 -27.88 -23.67
CA GLY A 236 -8.14 -27.68 -24.70
C GLY A 236 -7.53 -27.44 -26.08
N ILE A 237 -6.52 -26.57 -26.20
CA ILE A 237 -5.79 -26.35 -27.46
C ILE A 237 -5.12 -27.66 -27.91
N THR A 238 -4.45 -28.36 -27.00
CA THR A 238 -3.76 -29.62 -27.30
C THR A 238 -4.74 -30.68 -27.79
N ARG A 239 -5.90 -30.81 -27.12
CA ARG A 239 -6.93 -31.75 -27.52
C ARG A 239 -7.54 -31.38 -28.86
N ALA A 240 -7.85 -30.11 -29.09
CA ALA A 240 -8.37 -29.61 -30.35
C ALA A 240 -7.45 -29.96 -31.52
N ILE A 241 -6.15 -29.66 -31.40
CA ILE A 241 -5.17 -29.99 -32.45
C ILE A 241 -5.12 -31.50 -32.66
N ARG A 242 -4.94 -32.30 -31.61
CA ARG A 242 -4.79 -33.75 -31.74
C ARG A 242 -6.02 -34.45 -32.34
N ALA A 243 -7.22 -33.99 -31.99
CA ALA A 243 -8.46 -34.63 -32.42
C ALA A 243 -8.85 -34.24 -33.84
N PHE A 244 -8.59 -33.00 -34.26
CA PHE A 244 -9.16 -32.44 -35.48
C PHE A 244 -8.14 -32.12 -36.57
N TYR A 245 -6.84 -32.14 -36.25
CA TYR A 245 -5.79 -31.90 -37.23
C TYR A 245 -5.96 -32.79 -38.47
N SER A 246 -5.84 -32.17 -39.64
CA SER A 246 -5.86 -32.83 -40.94
C SER A 246 -5.09 -31.97 -41.94
N ASP A 247 -4.35 -32.61 -42.84
CA ASP A 247 -3.55 -31.95 -43.88
C ASP A 247 -4.41 -31.24 -44.94
N ASP A 248 -5.63 -31.74 -45.17
CA ASP A 248 -6.60 -31.22 -46.13
C ASP A 248 -7.56 -30.15 -45.56
N LYS A 249 -7.45 -29.79 -44.27
CA LYS A 249 -8.41 -28.88 -43.60
C LYS A 249 -7.75 -27.59 -43.13
N LYS A 250 -8.38 -26.46 -43.46
CA LYS A 250 -8.06 -25.15 -42.88
C LYS A 250 -8.80 -24.96 -41.56
N ILE A 251 -8.10 -25.21 -40.45
CA ILE A 251 -8.68 -25.18 -39.10
C ILE A 251 -8.23 -23.92 -38.37
N SER A 252 -9.19 -23.26 -37.72
CA SER A 252 -8.94 -22.13 -36.82
C SER A 252 -9.48 -22.41 -35.43
N ILE A 253 -8.61 -22.33 -34.43
CA ILE A 253 -8.94 -22.42 -33.02
C ILE A 253 -9.12 -21.00 -32.47
N TYR A 254 -10.22 -20.76 -31.78
CA TYR A 254 -10.51 -19.52 -31.07
C TYR A 254 -10.48 -19.78 -29.57
N VAL A 255 -9.48 -19.22 -28.90
CA VAL A 255 -9.28 -19.37 -27.46
C VAL A 255 -9.88 -18.17 -26.74
N PHE A 256 -10.84 -18.39 -25.85
CA PHE A 256 -11.52 -17.35 -25.09
C PHE A 256 -11.16 -17.55 -23.62
N GLY A 257 -10.49 -16.58 -22.99
CA GLY A 257 -10.06 -16.71 -21.59
C GLY A 257 -9.59 -15.40 -20.98
N ASP A 258 -9.42 -15.39 -19.67
CA ASP A 258 -8.96 -14.26 -18.87
C ASP A 258 -7.63 -14.54 -18.15
N GLU A 259 -7.32 -15.82 -17.88
CA GLU A 259 -6.23 -16.21 -17.00
C GLU A 259 -5.42 -17.40 -17.54
N PHE A 260 -4.14 -17.48 -17.13
CA PHE A 260 -3.28 -18.63 -17.33
C PHE A 260 -2.63 -19.00 -16.00
N THR A 261 -2.88 -20.22 -15.53
CA THR A 261 -2.38 -20.75 -14.25
C THR A 261 -1.19 -21.70 -14.41
N GLY A 262 -0.72 -21.94 -15.64
CA GLY A 262 0.35 -22.88 -15.92
C GLY A 262 1.75 -22.38 -15.55
N ASN A 263 2.66 -23.33 -15.30
CA ASN A 263 3.98 -23.04 -14.75
C ASN A 263 4.99 -22.43 -15.74
N SER A 264 4.79 -22.58 -17.06
CA SER A 264 5.75 -22.09 -18.06
C SER A 264 5.08 -21.79 -19.40
N ILE A 265 5.15 -20.52 -19.81
CA ILE A 265 4.70 -20.08 -21.15
C ILE A 265 5.51 -20.80 -22.24
N GLN A 266 6.82 -20.89 -22.09
CA GLN A 266 7.68 -21.50 -23.11
C GLN A 266 7.36 -22.98 -23.33
N ALA A 267 7.11 -23.73 -22.26
CA ALA A 267 6.74 -25.15 -22.36
C ALA A 267 5.44 -25.36 -23.16
N VAL A 268 4.48 -24.44 -23.02
CA VAL A 268 3.24 -24.46 -23.81
C VAL A 268 3.53 -24.16 -25.28
N LEU A 269 4.33 -23.12 -25.56
CA LEU A 269 4.71 -22.76 -26.93
C LEU A 269 5.39 -23.94 -27.64
N ASP A 270 6.34 -24.60 -26.97
CA ASP A 270 7.07 -25.75 -27.51
C ASP A 270 6.14 -26.96 -27.71
N THR A 271 5.20 -27.16 -26.79
CA THR A 271 4.20 -28.24 -26.90
C THR A 271 3.31 -28.04 -28.11
N VAL A 272 2.77 -26.83 -28.30
CA VAL A 272 1.91 -26.49 -29.45
C VAL A 272 2.71 -26.59 -30.75
N GLU A 273 3.93 -26.08 -30.79
CA GLU A 273 4.81 -26.15 -31.96
C GLU A 273 5.11 -27.59 -32.39
N ARG A 274 5.28 -28.51 -31.42
CA ARG A 274 5.51 -29.93 -31.71
C ARG A 274 4.27 -30.65 -32.25
N ILE A 275 3.07 -30.26 -31.84
CA ILE A 275 1.82 -30.95 -32.22
C ILE A 275 1.10 -30.29 -33.39
N ASN A 276 1.41 -29.04 -33.73
CA ASN A 276 0.84 -28.32 -34.85
C ASN A 276 1.80 -28.35 -36.05
N PRO A 277 1.68 -29.34 -36.95
CA PRO A 277 2.57 -29.46 -38.08
C PRO A 277 2.44 -28.27 -39.03
N ARG A 278 3.52 -28.04 -39.78
CA ARG A 278 3.58 -27.01 -40.81
C ARG A 278 3.30 -27.65 -42.17
N GLY A 279 2.54 -26.93 -43.00
CA GLY A 279 2.28 -27.30 -44.38
C GLY A 279 3.52 -27.15 -45.26
N ALA A 280 3.38 -27.50 -46.53
CA ALA A 280 4.46 -27.38 -47.52
C ALA A 280 4.96 -25.94 -47.71
N ASP A 281 4.13 -24.94 -47.40
CA ASP A 281 4.47 -23.51 -47.43
C ASP A 281 5.15 -23.03 -46.14
N GLY A 282 5.46 -23.93 -45.20
CA GLY A 282 6.06 -23.62 -43.91
C GLY A 282 5.10 -22.99 -42.90
N LYS A 283 3.82 -22.81 -43.25
CA LYS A 283 2.82 -22.22 -42.36
C LYS A 283 2.19 -23.28 -41.45
N PRO A 284 1.86 -22.93 -40.20
CA PRO A 284 1.09 -23.80 -39.31
C PRO A 284 -0.24 -24.22 -39.95
N LEU A 285 -0.58 -25.50 -39.89
CA LEU A 285 -1.81 -26.04 -40.48
C LEU A 285 -3.05 -25.69 -39.65
N VAL A 286 -2.89 -25.57 -38.32
CA VAL A 286 -3.93 -25.05 -37.43
C VAL A 286 -3.60 -23.60 -37.06
N ARG A 287 -4.52 -22.68 -37.32
CA ARG A 287 -4.39 -21.29 -36.86
C ARG A 287 -4.95 -21.13 -35.46
N ILE A 288 -4.31 -20.31 -34.64
CA ILE A 288 -4.75 -20.06 -33.27
C ILE A 288 -5.00 -18.58 -33.08
N HIS A 289 -6.26 -18.23 -32.84
CA HIS A 289 -6.74 -16.91 -32.48
C HIS A 289 -7.11 -16.90 -30.99
N ALA A 290 -7.02 -15.73 -30.37
CA ALA A 290 -7.37 -15.60 -28.96
C ALA A 290 -8.08 -14.29 -28.66
N VAL A 291 -9.05 -14.35 -27.76
CA VAL A 291 -9.75 -13.20 -27.18
C VAL A 291 -9.51 -13.20 -25.68
N GLY A 292 -8.85 -12.14 -25.20
CA GLY A 292 -8.57 -11.93 -23.78
C GLY A 292 -9.65 -11.10 -23.12
N PHE A 293 -10.24 -11.62 -22.05
CA PHE A 293 -11.30 -10.95 -21.29
C PHE A 293 -10.71 -10.24 -20.06
N PRO A 294 -10.92 -8.93 -19.87
CA PRO A 294 -10.33 -8.13 -18.80
C PRO A 294 -11.00 -8.35 -17.42
N VAL A 295 -11.24 -9.59 -17.01
CA VAL A 295 -11.89 -9.87 -15.71
C VAL A 295 -11.01 -9.41 -14.54
N GLN A 296 -9.69 -9.38 -14.72
CA GLN A 296 -8.75 -8.81 -13.76
C GLN A 296 -8.97 -7.31 -13.48
N PHE A 297 -9.57 -6.55 -14.41
CA PHE A 297 -9.85 -5.12 -14.19
C PHE A 297 -11.19 -4.88 -13.48
N THR A 298 -12.05 -5.90 -13.35
CA THR A 298 -13.29 -5.80 -12.55
C THR A 298 -13.06 -6.09 -11.06
N ARG A 299 -11.90 -6.66 -10.73
CA ARG A 299 -11.40 -6.80 -9.35
C ARG A 299 -10.35 -5.74 -9.08
N SER A 300 -10.21 -5.33 -7.82
CA SER A 300 -9.18 -4.38 -7.39
C SER A 300 -7.78 -5.00 -7.54
N GLY A 301 -7.17 -4.90 -8.72
CA GLY A 301 -5.76 -5.21 -8.99
C GLY A 301 -5.51 -6.17 -10.15
N ILE A 302 -4.44 -5.89 -10.92
CA ILE A 302 -3.94 -6.74 -12.01
C ILE A 302 -3.27 -7.97 -11.40
N ARG A 303 -3.81 -9.16 -11.69
CA ARG A 303 -3.18 -10.43 -11.30
C ARG A 303 -2.08 -10.81 -12.30
N PRO A 304 -0.93 -11.34 -11.83
CA PRO A 304 0.17 -11.78 -12.71
C PRO A 304 -0.28 -12.77 -13.80
N THR A 305 -1.24 -13.61 -13.47
CA THR A 305 -1.80 -14.67 -14.32
C THR A 305 -2.57 -14.16 -15.54
N GLY A 306 -3.24 -13.00 -15.46
CA GLY A 306 -3.88 -12.36 -16.63
C GLY A 306 -2.85 -11.71 -17.59
N VAL A 307 -1.73 -11.22 -17.03
CA VAL A 307 -0.59 -10.75 -17.83
C VAL A 307 0.06 -11.94 -18.54
N GLN A 308 0.27 -13.05 -17.83
CA GLN A 308 0.82 -14.28 -18.39
C GLN A 308 -0.08 -14.85 -19.50
N PHE A 309 -1.40 -14.84 -19.33
CA PHE A 309 -2.34 -15.22 -20.38
C PHE A 309 -2.14 -14.37 -21.65
N SER A 310 -2.06 -13.05 -21.49
CA SER A 310 -1.88 -12.13 -22.62
C SER A 310 -0.54 -12.35 -23.33
N MET A 311 0.54 -12.59 -22.57
CA MET A 311 1.86 -12.93 -23.13
C MET A 311 1.83 -14.26 -23.89
N LEU A 312 1.24 -15.30 -23.28
CA LEU A 312 1.11 -16.62 -23.88
C LEU A 312 0.29 -16.55 -25.18
N MET A 313 -0.90 -15.96 -25.14
CA MET A 313 -1.77 -15.87 -26.30
C MET A 313 -1.18 -15.03 -27.41
N ARG A 314 -0.52 -13.91 -27.10
CA ARG A 314 0.19 -13.12 -28.11
C ARG A 314 1.27 -13.95 -28.82
N ALA A 315 2.08 -14.68 -28.07
CA ALA A 315 3.13 -15.54 -28.62
C ALA A 315 2.56 -16.72 -29.43
N LEU A 316 1.51 -17.39 -28.91
CA LEU A 316 0.84 -18.49 -29.60
C LEU A 316 0.22 -18.03 -30.92
N CYS A 317 -0.55 -16.94 -30.90
CA CYS A 317 -1.17 -16.39 -32.11
C CYS A 317 -0.12 -16.04 -33.16
N GLN A 318 0.96 -15.36 -32.77
CA GLN A 318 2.04 -15.01 -33.69
C GLN A 318 2.71 -16.24 -34.32
N ARG A 319 3.03 -17.27 -33.53
CA ARG A 319 3.68 -18.50 -34.04
C ARG A 319 2.74 -19.36 -34.89
N ASN A 320 1.44 -19.27 -34.67
CA ASN A 320 0.42 -20.09 -35.32
C ASN A 320 -0.37 -19.34 -36.40
N GLY A 321 0.10 -18.16 -36.84
CA GLY A 321 -0.54 -17.41 -37.94
C GLY A 321 -1.94 -16.89 -37.63
N GLY A 322 -2.24 -16.64 -36.35
CA GLY A 322 -3.49 -16.03 -35.90
C GLY A 322 -3.28 -14.71 -35.18
N THR A 323 -4.32 -14.26 -34.48
CA THR A 323 -4.41 -12.90 -33.93
C THR A 323 -4.94 -12.93 -32.51
N PHE A 324 -4.29 -12.19 -31.62
CA PHE A 324 -4.73 -11.98 -30.24
C PHE A 324 -5.42 -10.61 -30.10
N VAL A 325 -6.61 -10.62 -29.50
CA VAL A 325 -7.39 -9.42 -29.20
C VAL A 325 -7.66 -9.36 -27.70
N GLY A 326 -7.02 -8.43 -26.99
CA GLY A 326 -7.39 -8.12 -25.61
C GLY A 326 -8.53 -7.11 -25.58
N LEU A 327 -9.65 -7.45 -24.93
CA LEU A 327 -10.76 -6.52 -24.75
C LEU A 327 -10.38 -5.46 -23.70
N GLN A 328 -10.77 -4.20 -23.94
CA GLN A 328 -10.52 -3.10 -23.00
C GLN A 328 -11.58 -3.03 -21.89
N THR A 329 -12.80 -3.42 -22.21
CA THR A 329 -13.96 -3.40 -21.31
C THR A 329 -14.81 -4.64 -21.51
N LEU A 330 -15.50 -5.07 -20.46
CA LEU A 330 -16.54 -6.10 -20.57
C LEU A 330 -17.89 -5.50 -20.99
N GLU A 331 -18.06 -4.18 -20.88
CA GLU A 331 -19.26 -3.50 -21.33
C GLU A 331 -19.43 -3.53 -22.85
N PRO A 332 -20.64 -3.82 -23.34
CA PRO A 332 -20.93 -3.74 -24.76
C PRO A 332 -20.93 -2.28 -25.22
N ARG A 333 -20.02 -1.93 -26.13
CA ARG A 333 -20.32 -0.90 -27.13
C ARG A 333 -21.29 -1.46 -28.17
#